data_AF-A0ABD0PQD1-F1
#
_entry.id   AF-A0ABD0PQD1-F1
#
_cell.length_a   1.000
_cell.length_b   1.000
_cell.length_c   1.000
_cell.angle_alpha   90.00
_cell.angle_beta   90.00
_cell.angle_gamma   90.00
#
_symmetry.space_group_name_H-M   'P 1'
#
loop_
_entity.id
_entity.type
_entity.pdbx_description
1 polymer ?
#
loop_
_entity_poly.entity_id
_entity_poly.type
_entity_poly.pdbx_seq_one_letter_code
_entity_poly.pdbx_strand_id
1 'polypeptide(L)'
;FHEVLKTLTDSDEGKLHILRVLYEFWRDHPQMISVLVDKFIRTQIVDCAAVANWVFSPEMAHDFTRFYVWEILHSTIRKMNKHVQKIQKELDEAKEKLEKQHNKK
;
A
#
# COMPACT_ATOMS: atom_id res chain seq x y z
N PHE A 1 -8.09 15.50 6.58
CA PHE A 1 -6.88 15.43 7.42
C PHE A 1 -5.73 14.65 6.75
N HIS A 2 -5.61 14.64 5.41
CA HIS A 2 -4.57 13.84 4.73
C HIS A 2 -3.15 14.31 5.07
N GLU A 3 -2.88 15.62 5.00
CA GLU A 3 -1.60 16.22 5.40
C GLU A 3 -1.19 15.84 6.83
N VAL A 4 -2.14 15.89 7.78
CA VAL A 4 -1.88 15.51 9.17
C VAL A 4 -1.46 14.04 9.27
N LEU A 5 -2.17 13.15 8.57
CA LEU A 5 -1.83 11.73 8.56
C LEU A 5 -0.46 11.49 7.92
N LYS A 6 -0.16 12.17 6.81
CA LYS A 6 1.15 12.12 6.15
C LYS A 6 2.28 12.53 7.09
N THR A 7 2.13 13.64 7.81
CA THR A 7 3.11 14.11 8.78
C THR A 7 3.30 13.11 9.93
N LEU A 8 2.23 12.48 10.41
CA LEU A 8 2.30 11.48 11.49
C LEU A 8 2.91 10.15 11.03
N THR A 9 2.85 9.84 9.73
CA THR A 9 3.30 8.56 9.15
C THR A 9 4.56 8.71 8.28
N ASP A 10 5.37 9.74 8.53
CA ASP A 10 6.61 9.97 7.78
C ASP A 10 7.67 8.90 8.11
N SER A 11 7.66 8.37 9.34
CA SER A 11 8.50 7.24 9.76
C SER A 11 7.81 5.89 9.54
N ASP A 12 8.61 4.84 9.37
CA ASP A 12 8.09 3.47 9.27
C ASP A 12 7.37 3.01 10.54
N GLU A 13 7.85 3.44 11.71
CA GLU A 13 7.15 3.22 12.98
C GLU A 13 5.78 3.90 13.00
N GLY A 14 5.68 5.13 12.48
CA GLY A 14 4.40 5.85 12.35
C GLY A 14 3.41 5.12 11.43
N LYS A 15 3.89 4.60 10.30
CA LYS A 15 3.07 3.78 9.38
C LYS A 15 2.58 2.48 10.03
N LEU A 16 3.43 1.81 10.81
CA LEU A 16 3.01 0.61 11.55
C LEU A 16 2.04 0.96 12.68
N HIS A 17 2.28 2.06 13.39
CA HIS A 17 1.44 2.51 14.49
C HIS A 17 0.03 2.86 14.03
N ILE A 18 -0.13 3.57 12.89
CA ILE A 18 -1.46 3.89 12.37
C ILE A 18 -2.23 2.64 11.93
N LEU A 19 -1.55 1.61 11.38
CA LEU A 19 -2.18 0.33 11.03
C LEU A 19 -2.66 -0.41 12.29
N ARG A 20 -1.85 -0.38 13.36
CA ARG A 20 -2.23 -0.93 14.66
C ARG A 20 -3.45 -0.23 15.24
N VAL A 21 -3.47 1.10 15.30
CA VAL A 21 -4.61 1.88 15.82
C VAL A 21 -5.88 1.63 15.00
N LEU A 22 -5.75 1.57 13.67
CA LEU A 22 -6.85 1.23 12.77
C LEU A 22 -7.42 -0.16 13.08
N TYR A 23 -6.56 -1.15 13.29
CA TYR A 23 -6.96 -2.51 13.66
C TYR A 23 -7.65 -2.56 15.02
N GLU A 24 -7.05 -1.96 16.06
CA GLU A 24 -7.63 -1.93 17.40
C GLU A 24 -9.05 -1.33 17.41
N PHE A 25 -9.28 -0.29 16.60
CA PHE A 25 -10.58 0.36 16.49
C PHE A 25 -11.59 -0.44 15.64
N TRP A 26 -11.16 -1.09 14.56
CA TRP A 26 -12.04 -1.76 13.59
C TRP A 26 -11.98 -3.29 13.62
N ARG A 27 -11.39 -3.91 14.65
CA ARG A 27 -11.21 -5.38 14.76
C ARG A 27 -12.48 -6.20 14.55
N ASP A 28 -13.62 -5.65 14.98
CA ASP A 28 -14.94 -6.28 14.86
C ASP A 28 -15.59 -6.05 13.47
N HIS A 29 -14.93 -5.29 12.58
CA HIS A 29 -15.39 -5.00 11.23
C HIS A 29 -14.30 -5.24 10.16
N PRO A 30 -14.02 -6.50 9.78
CA PRO A 30 -12.93 -6.87 8.86
C PRO A 30 -12.98 -6.20 7.47
N GLN A 31 -14.18 -6.00 6.95
CA GLN A 31 -14.37 -5.29 5.67
C GLN A 31 -13.90 -3.84 5.76
N MET A 32 -14.14 -3.15 6.88
CA MET A 32 -13.72 -1.77 7.09
C MET A 32 -12.19 -1.67 7.15
N ILE A 33 -11.54 -2.60 7.87
CA ILE A 33 -10.07 -2.71 7.88
C ILE A 33 -9.55 -2.83 6.45
N SER A 34 -10.12 -3.74 5.67
CA SER A 34 -9.68 -4.01 4.30
C SER A 34 -9.76 -2.77 3.40
N VAL A 35 -10.88 -2.04 3.43
CA VAL A 35 -11.05 -0.83 2.59
C VAL A 35 -10.22 0.36 3.07
N LEU A 36 -9.97 0.48 4.39
CA LEU A 36 -9.15 1.55 4.93
C LEU A 36 -7.66 1.33 4.66
N VAL A 37 -7.14 0.11 4.84
CA VAL A 37 -5.76 -0.23 4.46
C VAL A 37 -5.54 0.02 2.96
N ASP A 38 -6.51 -0.41 2.14
CA ASP A 38 -6.53 -0.18 0.71
C ASP A 38 -6.54 1.32 0.34
N LYS A 39 -7.27 2.15 1.10
CA LYS A 39 -7.25 3.61 0.96
C LYS A 39 -5.89 4.19 1.35
N PHE A 40 -5.33 3.80 2.50
CA PHE A 40 -4.06 4.31 3.01
C PHE A 40 -2.89 4.04 2.06
N ILE A 41 -2.86 2.87 1.41
CA ILE A 41 -1.86 2.58 0.37
C ILE A 41 -2.02 3.53 -0.82
N ARG A 42 -3.26 3.69 -1.34
CA ARG A 42 -3.50 4.53 -2.52
C ARG A 42 -3.25 6.02 -2.28
N THR A 43 -3.46 6.50 -1.07
CA THR A 43 -3.16 7.88 -0.67
C THR A 43 -1.76 8.05 -0.09
N GLN A 44 -0.92 7.00 -0.18
CA GLN A 44 0.46 6.97 0.30
C GLN A 44 0.61 7.35 1.79
N ILE A 45 -0.42 7.10 2.60
CA ILE A 45 -0.31 7.24 4.07
C ILE A 45 0.58 6.11 4.60
N VAL A 46 0.43 4.91 4.04
CA VAL A 46 1.33 3.79 4.26
C VAL A 46 1.79 3.24 2.92
N ASP A 47 2.90 2.50 2.93
CA ASP A 47 3.37 1.76 1.77
C ASP A 47 3.06 0.25 1.91
N CYS A 48 3.37 -0.50 0.85
CA CYS A 48 3.10 -1.95 0.82
C CYS A 48 3.97 -2.73 1.81
N ALA A 49 5.18 -2.23 2.12
CA ALA A 49 6.10 -2.89 3.03
C ALA A 49 5.59 -2.80 4.48
N ALA A 50 5.12 -1.62 4.90
CA ALA A 50 4.48 -1.43 6.20
C ALA A 50 3.27 -2.36 6.39
N VAL A 51 2.42 -2.50 5.37
CA VAL A 51 1.26 -3.42 5.41
C VAL A 51 1.70 -4.88 5.50
N ALA A 52 2.72 -5.29 4.75
CA ALA A 52 3.25 -6.64 4.84
C ALA A 52 3.81 -6.92 6.25
N ASN A 53 4.63 -6.02 6.79
CA ASN A 53 5.18 -6.15 8.15
C ASN A 53 4.08 -6.22 9.21
N TRP A 54 3.04 -5.38 9.10
CA TRP A 54 1.89 -5.38 10.00
C TRP A 54 1.10 -6.69 9.97
N VAL A 55 0.88 -7.29 8.79
CA VAL A 55 0.19 -8.59 8.68
C VAL A 55 0.89 -9.71 9.46
N PHE A 56 2.22 -9.66 9.56
CA PHE A 56 3.01 -10.63 10.32
C PHE A 56 3.36 -10.15 11.74
N SER A 57 2.77 -9.05 12.21
CA SER A 57 3.08 -8.52 13.54
C SER A 57 2.37 -9.32 14.65
N PRO A 58 2.87 -9.27 15.90
CA PRO A 58 2.24 -9.96 17.02
C PRO A 58 0.77 -9.57 17.25
N GLU A 59 0.39 -8.33 16.94
CA GLU A 59 -0.98 -7.83 17.07
C GLU A 59 -1.97 -8.57 16.16
N MET A 60 -1.51 -9.05 15.01
CA MET A 60 -2.31 -9.80 14.05
C MET A 60 -2.36 -11.30 14.35
N ALA A 61 -1.61 -11.81 15.34
CA ALA A 61 -1.49 -13.23 15.60
C ALA A 61 -2.83 -13.93 15.83
N HIS A 62 -3.77 -13.28 16.50
CA HIS A 62 -5.12 -13.82 16.73
C HIS A 62 -5.92 -14.00 15.44
N ASP A 63 -5.76 -13.06 14.50
CA ASP A 63 -6.54 -12.99 13.26
C ASP A 63 -5.79 -13.53 12.05
N PHE A 64 -4.55 -13.99 12.23
CA PHE A 64 -3.61 -14.36 11.16
C PHE A 64 -4.18 -15.41 10.19
N THR A 65 -4.99 -16.34 10.67
CA THR A 65 -5.62 -17.38 9.83
C THR A 65 -6.96 -16.97 9.22
N ARG A 66 -7.49 -15.78 9.56
CA ARG A 66 -8.76 -15.28 9.01
C ARG A 66 -8.56 -14.80 7.58
N PHE A 67 -9.54 -15.10 6.74
CA PHE A 67 -9.47 -14.86 5.29
C PHE A 67 -9.12 -13.41 4.90
N TYR A 68 -9.73 -12.43 5.57
CA TYR A 68 -9.55 -11.02 5.24
C TYR A 68 -8.08 -10.54 5.36
N VAL A 69 -7.28 -11.14 6.24
CA VAL A 69 -5.86 -10.81 6.40
C VAL A 69 -5.09 -11.13 5.12
N TRP A 70 -5.38 -12.30 4.54
CA TRP A 70 -4.78 -12.73 3.28
C TRP A 70 -5.33 -11.95 2.09
N GLU A 71 -6.61 -11.60 2.11
CA GLU A 71 -7.18 -10.70 1.09
C GLU A 71 -6.46 -9.34 1.05
N ILE A 72 -6.18 -8.77 2.23
CA ILE A 72 -5.38 -7.53 2.36
C ILE A 72 -4.00 -7.74 1.76
N LEU A 73 -3.28 -8.80 2.16
CA LEU A 73 -1.93 -9.06 1.66
C LEU A 73 -1.90 -9.25 0.13
N HIS A 74 -2.80 -10.07 -0.42
CA HIS A 74 -2.93 -10.26 -1.86
C HIS A 74 -3.31 -8.95 -2.59
N SER A 75 -4.21 -8.15 -2.01
CA SER A 75 -4.58 -6.84 -2.56
C SER A 75 -3.38 -5.88 -2.59
N THR A 76 -2.53 -5.90 -1.56
CA THR A 76 -1.29 -5.13 -1.47
C THR A 76 -0.28 -5.56 -2.54
N ILE A 77 -0.03 -6.86 -2.69
CA ILE A 77 0.86 -7.40 -3.74
C ILE A 77 0.36 -7.01 -5.14
N ARG A 78 -0.95 -7.17 -5.41
CA ARG A 78 -1.54 -6.78 -6.70
C ARG A 78 -1.34 -5.31 -7.02
N LYS A 79 -1.42 -4.42 -6.03
CA LYS A 79 -1.16 -2.99 -6.23
C LYS A 79 0.30 -2.73 -6.59
N MET A 80 1.24 -3.36 -5.88
CA MET A 80 2.66 -3.21 -6.19
C MET A 80 2.97 -3.69 -7.62
N ASN A 81 2.44 -4.85 -8.01
CA ASN A 81 2.59 -5.36 -9.38
C ASN A 81 2.04 -4.38 -10.43
N LYS A 82 0.85 -3.83 -10.21
CA LYS A 82 0.27 -2.80 -11.11
C LYS A 82 1.09 -1.52 -11.14
N HIS A 83 1.68 -1.11 -10.01
CA HIS A 83 2.52 0.07 -9.93
C HIS A 83 3.80 -0.11 -10.76
N VAL A 84 4.48 -1.25 -10.62
CA VAL A 84 5.66 -1.61 -11.43
C VAL A 84 5.30 -1.65 -12.92
N GLN A 85 4.22 -2.31 -13.29
CA GLN A 85 3.77 -2.37 -14.69
C GLN A 85 3.48 -0.98 -15.27
N LYS A 86 2.86 -0.10 -14.48
CA LYS A 86 2.57 1.28 -14.89
C LYS A 86 3.86 2.06 -15.14
N ILE A 87 4.81 2.03 -14.21
CA ILE A 87 6.09 2.75 -14.36
C ILE A 87 6.89 2.21 -15.55
N GLN A 88 6.91 0.88 -15.73
CA GLN A 88 7.59 0.26 -16.86
C GLN A 88 7.01 0.74 -18.19
N LYS A 89 5.68 0.78 -18.30
CA LYS A 89 4.99 1.29 -19.49
C LYS A 89 5.31 2.78 -19.75
N GLU A 90 5.28 3.62 -18.71
CA GLU A 90 5.63 5.04 -18.83
C GLU A 90 7.08 5.25 -19.28
N LEU A 91 8.01 4.42 -18.80
CA LEU A 91 9.40 4.42 -19.22
C LEU A 91 9.56 4.04 -20.70
N ASP A 92 8.88 2.98 -21.14
CA ASP A 92 8.96 2.50 -22.52
C ASP A 92 8.37 3.52 -23.50
N GLU A 93 7.21 4.13 -23.16
CA GLU A 93 6.62 5.22 -23.94
C GLU A 93 7.53 6.46 -24.04
N ALA A 94 8.27 6.78 -22.96
CA ALA A 94 9.23 7.88 -22.97
C ALA A 94 10.44 7.58 -23.86
N LYS A 95 10.97 6.35 -23.83
CA LYS A 95 12.06 5.91 -24.71
C LYS A 95 11.67 5.96 -26.19
N GLU A 96 10.50 5.43 -26.54
CA GLU A 96 10.01 5.46 -27.92
C GLU A 96 9.87 6.90 -28.47
N LYS A 97 9.42 7.84 -27.63
CA LYS A 97 9.31 9.25 -28.02
C LYS A 97 10.68 9.87 -28.28
N LEU A 98 11.69 9.54 -27.47
CA LEU A 98 13.07 10.01 -27.64
C LEU A 98 13.70 9.47 -28.93
N GLU A 99 13.53 8.17 -29.22
CA GLU A 99 14.04 7.56 -30.45
C GLU A 99 13.41 8.18 -31.70
N LYS A 100 12.09 8.42 -31.68
CA LYS A 100 11.38 9.09 -32.78
C LYS A 100 11.84 10.54 -33.00
N GLN A 101 12.28 11.24 -31.95
CA GLN A 101 12.85 12.59 -32.07
C GLN A 101 14.28 12.56 -32.62
N HIS A 102 15.09 11.57 -32.23
CA HIS A 102 16.44 11.41 -32.74
C HIS A 102 16.46 11.07 -34.23
N ASN A 103 15.61 10.15 -34.69
CA ASN A 103 15.52 9.75 -36.10
C ASN A 103 14.92 10.82 -37.04
N LYS A 104 14.43 11.95 -36.50
CA LYS A 104 13.89 13.09 -37.28
C LYS A 104 14.91 14.21 -37.49
N LYS A 105 16.09 14.14 -36.87
CA LYS A 105 17.23 15.05 -37.09
C LYS A 105 18.23 14.42 -38.04
#